data_AF-A0A3D5BHF2-F1
#
_entry.id   AF-A0A3D5BHF2-F1
#
_cell.length_a   1.000
_cell.length_b   1.000
_cell.length_c   1.000
_cell.angle_alpha   90.00
_cell.angle_beta   90.00
_cell.angle_gamma   90.00
#
_symmetry.space_group_name_H-M   'P 1'
#
loop_
_entity.id
_entity.type
_entity.pdbx_description
1 polymer ?
#
loop_
_entity_poly.entity_id
_entity_poly.type
_entity_poly.pdbx_seq_one_letter_code
_entity_poly.pdbx_strand_id
1 'polypeptide(L)'
;MGDIHYGIQNPRDLLDKFLQDASKISKLPDKYDLFNFVVTAAVLSEWICKFYKKVMPEDLLRAMNGESETGLPIDAEDWIDDKSCLPNPAQGACRHICNAMRICWGTANASKHYYWQKSSGVQSIGAEPEINDFYSYFNTAVGAGIFINYNGEYYTVEQVKEILVQFYPSFIEYLEALQEGHENAP
;
A
#
# COMPACT_ATOMS: atom_id res chain seq x y z
N MET A 1 20.12 33.84 -4.29
CA MET A 1 20.16 32.35 -4.29
C MET A 1 18.72 31.91 -4.41
N GLY A 2 18.36 31.21 -5.48
CA GLY A 2 17.03 30.62 -5.59
C GLY A 2 16.94 29.44 -4.64
N ASP A 3 15.86 29.37 -3.87
CA ASP A 3 15.62 28.23 -2.99
C ASP A 3 15.54 26.96 -3.83
N ILE A 4 16.42 26.00 -3.54
CA ILE A 4 16.34 24.68 -4.17
C ILE A 4 15.23 23.93 -3.43
N HIS A 5 14.04 23.90 -4.02
CA HIS A 5 12.94 23.09 -3.53
C HIS A 5 13.19 21.62 -3.88
N TYR A 6 13.83 20.89 -2.96
CA TYR A 6 13.76 19.42 -2.95
C TYR A 6 12.42 19.04 -2.34
N GLY A 7 11.48 18.52 -3.14
CA GLY A 7 10.16 18.16 -2.63
C GLY A 7 9.38 17.28 -3.57
N ILE A 8 8.65 16.34 -2.97
CA ILE A 8 7.58 15.59 -3.62
C ILE A 8 6.38 16.54 -3.71
N GLN A 9 5.96 16.90 -4.93
CA GLN A 9 4.93 17.90 -5.16
C GLN A 9 3.57 17.29 -5.45
N ASN A 10 3.56 16.09 -6.05
CA ASN A 10 2.36 15.41 -6.46
C ASN A 10 2.46 13.89 -6.19
N PRO A 11 1.34 13.14 -6.28
CA PRO A 11 1.36 11.69 -6.10
C PRO A 11 2.27 10.92 -7.06
N ARG A 12 2.57 11.45 -8.26
CA ARG A 12 3.46 10.81 -9.23
C ARG A 12 4.94 10.88 -8.80
N ASP A 13 5.38 12.01 -8.25
CA ASP A 13 6.70 12.11 -7.64
C ASP A 13 6.85 11.11 -6.47
N LEU A 14 5.76 10.90 -5.71
CA LEU A 14 5.73 9.95 -4.60
C LEU A 14 5.68 8.49 -5.10
N LEU A 15 5.02 8.25 -6.23
CA LEU A 15 5.02 6.96 -6.93
C LEU A 15 6.45 6.58 -7.35
N ASP A 16 7.22 7.52 -7.90
CA ASP A 16 8.62 7.24 -8.29
C ASP A 16 9.45 6.82 -7.07
N LYS A 17 9.28 7.49 -5.93
CA LYS A 17 9.92 7.09 -4.67
C LYS A 17 9.44 5.71 -4.22
N PHE A 18 8.13 5.45 -4.29
CA PHE A 18 7.55 4.16 -3.92
C PHE A 18 8.14 3.02 -4.75
N LEU A 19 8.24 3.19 -6.07
CA LEU A 19 8.85 2.21 -6.98
C LEU A 19 10.34 2.01 -6.68
N GLN A 20 11.07 3.09 -6.38
CA GLN A 20 12.46 2.99 -5.95
C GLN A 20 12.61 2.20 -4.64
N ASP A 21 11.76 2.45 -3.64
CA ASP A 21 11.80 1.70 -2.38
C ASP A 21 11.37 0.25 -2.57
N ALA A 22 10.37 -0.01 -3.41
CA ALA A 22 9.94 -1.35 -3.78
C ALA A 22 11.07 -2.16 -4.45
N SER A 23 11.89 -1.52 -5.29
CA SER A 23 13.03 -2.18 -5.96
C SER A 23 14.10 -2.71 -5.00
N LYS A 24 14.16 -2.16 -3.78
CA LYS A 24 15.10 -2.59 -2.72
C LYS A 24 14.56 -3.80 -1.94
N ILE A 25 13.28 -4.12 -2.09
CA ILE A 25 12.64 -5.26 -1.43
C ILE A 25 13.02 -6.55 -2.15
N SER A 26 14.10 -7.17 -1.66
CA SER A 26 14.59 -8.50 -2.07
C SER A 26 14.08 -9.61 -1.15
N LYS A 27 14.50 -10.87 -1.38
CA LYS A 27 14.13 -12.04 -0.54
C LYS A 27 14.53 -11.91 0.93
N LEU A 28 15.54 -11.09 1.22
CA LEU A 28 15.99 -10.78 2.57
C LEU A 28 16.15 -9.25 2.68
N PRO A 29 15.04 -8.49 2.70
CA PRO A 29 15.12 -7.05 2.62
C PRO A 29 15.78 -6.46 3.87
N ASP A 30 16.54 -5.38 3.70
CA ASP A 30 16.95 -4.58 4.86
C ASP A 30 15.71 -4.00 5.54
N LYS A 31 15.78 -3.90 6.86
CA LYS A 31 14.68 -3.41 7.69
C LYS A 31 14.24 -1.99 7.35
N TYR A 32 15.18 -1.12 6.99
CA TYR A 32 14.90 0.26 6.62
C TYR A 32 14.26 0.31 5.24
N ASP A 33 14.66 -0.58 4.32
CA ASP A 33 14.03 -0.69 3.01
C ASP A 33 12.57 -1.14 3.17
N LEU A 34 12.29 -2.16 3.98
CA LEU A 34 10.93 -2.60 4.28
C LEU A 34 10.09 -1.48 4.92
N PHE A 35 10.65 -0.80 5.92
CA PHE A 35 9.99 0.33 6.58
C PHE A 35 9.66 1.45 5.59
N ASN A 36 10.65 1.87 4.80
CA ASN A 36 10.50 2.93 3.81
C ASN A 36 9.47 2.56 2.76
N PHE A 37 9.47 1.33 2.26
CA PHE A 37 8.47 0.83 1.32
C PHE A 37 7.05 0.94 1.91
N VAL A 38 6.84 0.39 3.11
CA VAL A 38 5.53 0.40 3.78
C VAL A 38 5.03 1.82 4.03
N VAL A 39 5.88 2.69 4.59
CA VAL A 39 5.51 4.07 4.90
C VAL A 39 5.23 4.84 3.61
N THR A 40 6.06 4.68 2.58
CA THR A 40 5.85 5.38 1.31
C THR A 40 4.57 4.91 0.64
N ALA A 41 4.27 3.61 0.65
CA ALA A 41 3.00 3.07 0.15
C ALA A 41 1.78 3.66 0.90
N ALA A 42 1.89 3.78 2.23
CA ALA A 42 0.80 4.32 3.04
C ALA A 42 0.55 5.80 2.77
N VAL A 43 1.62 6.59 2.73
CA VAL A 43 1.57 8.03 2.43
C VAL A 43 1.11 8.26 0.99
N LEU A 44 1.48 7.39 0.04
CA LEU A 44 1.04 7.49 -1.35
C LEU A 44 -0.47 7.38 -1.47
N SER A 45 -1.07 6.38 -0.83
CA SER A 45 -2.53 6.24 -0.79
C SER A 45 -3.22 7.48 -0.19
N GLU A 46 -2.70 7.99 0.94
CA GLU A 46 -3.23 9.21 1.57
C GLU A 46 -3.14 10.44 0.64
N TRP A 47 -2.00 10.60 -0.04
CA TRP A 47 -1.77 11.72 -0.96
C TRP A 47 -2.65 11.63 -2.20
N ILE A 48 -2.84 10.43 -2.76
CA ILE A 48 -3.77 10.20 -3.87
C ILE A 48 -5.18 10.66 -3.48
N CYS A 49 -5.68 10.22 -2.32
CA CYS A 49 -7.00 10.65 -1.82
C CYS A 49 -7.11 12.17 -1.66
N LYS A 50 -6.08 12.84 -1.15
CA LYS A 50 -6.08 14.30 -0.94
C LYS A 50 -5.99 15.06 -2.26
N PHE A 51 -5.11 14.64 -3.16
CA PHE A 51 -4.81 15.33 -4.40
C PHE A 51 -5.95 15.20 -5.41
N TYR A 52 -6.47 13.98 -5.61
CA TYR A 52 -7.53 13.69 -6.58
C TYR A 52 -8.95 13.75 -5.97
N LYS A 53 -9.11 14.27 -4.74
CA LYS A 53 -10.39 14.28 -4.01
C LYS A 53 -11.58 14.78 -4.82
N LYS A 54 -11.38 15.77 -5.68
CA LYS A 54 -12.45 16.41 -6.47
C LYS A 54 -13.01 15.53 -7.58
N VAL A 55 -12.19 14.63 -8.12
CA VAL A 55 -12.51 13.81 -9.30
C VAL A 55 -12.79 12.36 -8.91
N MET A 56 -12.41 11.96 -7.69
CA MET A 56 -12.60 10.62 -7.17
C MET A 56 -14.06 10.39 -6.75
N PRO A 57 -14.75 9.35 -7.28
CA PRO A 57 -16.06 8.94 -6.79
C PRO A 57 -16.06 8.63 -5.30
N GLU A 58 -17.18 8.88 -4.61
CA GLU A 58 -17.29 8.72 -3.15
C GLU A 58 -16.99 7.29 -2.69
N ASP A 59 -17.52 6.27 -3.39
CA ASP A 59 -17.27 4.87 -3.06
C ASP A 59 -15.79 4.48 -3.24
N LEU A 60 -15.12 5.05 -4.24
CA LEU A 60 -13.69 4.87 -4.44
C LEU A 60 -12.90 5.53 -3.31
N LEU A 61 -13.26 6.76 -2.92
CA LEU A 61 -12.62 7.46 -1.81
C LEU A 61 -12.78 6.69 -0.50
N ARG A 62 -13.97 6.11 -0.24
CA ARG A 62 -14.21 5.26 0.93
C ARG A 62 -13.39 3.96 0.90
N ALA A 63 -13.29 3.31 -0.26
CA ALA A 63 -12.46 2.12 -0.41
C ALA A 63 -10.98 2.43 -0.17
N MET A 64 -10.48 3.51 -0.77
CA MET A 64 -9.11 3.98 -0.56
C MET A 64 -8.88 4.34 0.91
N ASN A 65 -9.84 4.98 1.59
CA ASN A 65 -9.85 5.28 3.03
C ASN A 65 -10.05 4.07 3.95
N GLY A 66 -10.10 2.85 3.42
CA GLY A 66 -10.27 1.64 4.22
C GLY A 66 -11.64 1.52 4.88
N GLU A 67 -12.58 2.40 4.53
CA GLU A 67 -13.97 2.41 5.02
C GLU A 67 -14.87 1.45 4.24
N SER A 68 -14.41 0.96 3.09
CA SER A 68 -15.11 -0.01 2.25
C SER A 68 -14.17 -1.05 1.67
N GLU A 69 -14.65 -2.28 1.48
CA GLU A 69 -13.98 -3.35 0.72
C GLU A 69 -14.43 -3.40 -0.74
N THR A 70 -15.48 -2.64 -1.07
CA THR A 70 -16.11 -2.56 -2.38
C THR A 70 -16.14 -1.09 -2.80
N GLY A 71 -15.45 -0.74 -3.88
CA GLY A 71 -15.38 0.65 -4.33
C GLY A 71 -14.21 0.96 -5.27
N LEU A 72 -13.25 0.04 -5.38
CA LEU A 72 -12.29 0.08 -6.48
C LEU A 72 -13.02 -0.04 -7.83
N PRO A 73 -12.51 0.63 -8.90
CA PRO A 73 -13.06 0.49 -10.24
C PRO A 73 -13.03 -0.98 -10.68
N ILE A 74 -13.97 -1.39 -11.53
CA ILE A 74 -14.00 -2.76 -12.05
C ILE A 74 -12.70 -3.11 -12.79
N ASP A 75 -12.11 -2.12 -13.47
CA ASP A 75 -10.86 -2.24 -14.20
C ASP A 75 -9.65 -2.53 -13.29
N ALA A 76 -9.76 -2.28 -11.97
CA ALA A 76 -8.70 -2.59 -11.02
C ALA A 76 -8.43 -4.10 -10.91
N GLU A 77 -9.40 -4.94 -11.30
CA GLU A 77 -9.15 -6.36 -11.49
C GLU A 77 -8.07 -6.57 -12.56
N ASP A 78 -8.10 -5.85 -13.67
CA ASP A 78 -7.20 -6.07 -14.80
C ASP A 78 -5.84 -5.36 -14.64
N TRP A 79 -5.69 -4.47 -13.66
CA TRP A 79 -4.41 -3.78 -13.40
C TRP A 79 -3.33 -4.65 -12.73
N ILE A 80 -3.70 -5.84 -12.26
CA ILE A 80 -2.73 -6.83 -11.76
C ILE A 80 -2.45 -7.82 -12.89
N ASP A 81 -1.42 -7.57 -13.68
CA ASP A 81 -0.99 -8.43 -14.79
C ASP A 81 -0.53 -9.81 -14.30
N ASP A 82 0.35 -9.82 -13.29
CA ASP A 82 0.86 -11.05 -12.69
C ASP A 82 -0.03 -11.47 -11.51
N LYS A 83 -0.99 -12.35 -11.80
CA LYS A 83 -1.90 -12.93 -10.78
C LYS A 83 -1.23 -13.93 -9.85
N SER A 84 0.01 -14.37 -10.13
CA SER A 84 0.70 -15.34 -9.25
C SER A 84 1.07 -14.74 -7.90
N CYS A 85 1.09 -13.41 -7.79
CA CYS A 85 1.31 -12.70 -6.53
C CYS A 85 0.09 -12.73 -5.59
N LEU A 86 -1.08 -13.18 -6.05
CA LEU A 86 -2.30 -13.22 -5.23
C LEU A 86 -2.30 -14.45 -4.31
N PRO A 87 -2.45 -14.28 -2.98
CA PRO A 87 -2.48 -15.42 -2.05
C PRO A 87 -3.62 -16.41 -2.31
N ASN A 88 -4.75 -15.94 -2.86
CA ASN A 88 -5.92 -16.74 -3.15
C ASN A 88 -6.56 -16.29 -4.48
N PRO A 89 -6.07 -16.79 -5.63
CA PRO A 89 -6.51 -16.32 -6.94
C PRO A 89 -8.01 -16.48 -7.23
N ALA A 90 -8.73 -17.28 -6.43
CA ALA A 90 -10.18 -17.42 -6.54
C ALA A 90 -10.96 -16.22 -5.98
N GLN A 91 -10.32 -15.39 -5.15
CA GLN A 91 -10.86 -14.14 -4.65
C GLN A 91 -10.24 -13.02 -5.48
N GLY A 92 -11.06 -12.23 -6.19
CA GLY A 92 -10.58 -11.25 -7.18
C GLY A 92 -9.49 -10.30 -6.66
N ALA A 93 -8.71 -9.76 -7.59
CA ALA A 93 -7.57 -8.89 -7.32
C ALA A 93 -7.96 -7.63 -6.53
N CYS A 94 -9.17 -7.08 -6.72
CA CYS A 94 -9.66 -5.92 -5.96
C CYS A 94 -9.57 -6.13 -4.44
N ARG A 95 -9.94 -7.33 -3.97
CA ARG A 95 -9.85 -7.67 -2.54
C ARG A 95 -8.40 -7.64 -2.08
N HIS A 96 -7.51 -8.23 -2.87
CA HIS A 96 -6.10 -8.32 -2.52
C HIS A 96 -5.41 -6.94 -2.59
N ILE A 97 -5.81 -6.06 -3.51
CA ILE A 97 -5.38 -4.66 -3.56
C ILE A 97 -5.80 -3.94 -2.27
N CYS A 98 -7.08 -4.01 -1.89
CA CYS A 98 -7.59 -3.42 -0.66
C CYS A 98 -6.81 -3.93 0.57
N ASN A 99 -6.60 -5.24 0.67
CA ASN A 99 -5.85 -5.82 1.77
C ASN A 99 -4.39 -5.37 1.79
N ALA A 100 -3.70 -5.33 0.64
CA ALA A 100 -2.32 -4.88 0.56
C ALA A 100 -2.16 -3.40 0.98
N MET A 101 -3.06 -2.52 0.53
CA MET A 101 -3.07 -1.11 0.97
C MET A 101 -3.29 -1.00 2.49
N ARG A 102 -4.29 -1.72 3.01
CA ARG A 102 -4.62 -1.72 4.45
C ARG A 102 -3.51 -2.31 5.31
N ILE A 103 -2.78 -3.30 4.81
CA ILE A 103 -1.57 -3.82 5.45
C ILE A 103 -0.54 -2.71 5.59
N CYS A 104 -0.25 -1.96 4.51
CA CYS A 104 0.71 -0.86 4.58
C CYS A 104 0.26 0.25 5.53
N TRP A 105 -1.03 0.59 5.51
CA TRP A 105 -1.64 1.57 6.42
C TRP A 105 -1.60 1.17 7.87
N GLY A 106 -2.09 -0.03 8.14
CA GLY A 106 -2.01 -0.65 9.44
C GLY A 106 -0.58 -0.61 9.93
N THR A 107 0.38 -1.05 9.11
CA THR A 107 1.80 -1.10 9.47
C THR A 107 2.42 0.27 9.71
N ALA A 108 2.13 1.27 8.88
CA ALA A 108 2.64 2.64 9.04
C ALA A 108 2.06 3.33 10.27
N ASN A 109 0.74 3.22 10.48
CA ASN A 109 0.03 3.80 11.62
C ASN A 109 0.40 3.12 12.94
N ALA A 110 0.49 1.78 12.92
CA ALA A 110 0.92 0.99 14.05
C ALA A 110 2.42 0.66 14.02
N SER A 111 3.24 1.57 13.49
CA SER A 111 4.70 1.61 13.69
C SER A 111 5.12 1.69 15.17
N LYS A 112 4.15 1.71 16.10
CA LYS A 112 4.30 1.54 17.55
C LYS A 112 3.87 0.16 18.07
N HIS A 113 3.38 -0.78 17.26
CA HIS A 113 2.47 -1.87 17.73
C HIS A 113 2.53 -3.25 17.01
N TYR A 114 3.45 -3.54 16.07
CA TYR A 114 3.52 -4.88 15.43
C TYR A 114 4.69 -5.75 15.89
N TYR A 115 4.38 -7.01 16.22
CA TYR A 115 5.36 -8.09 16.29
C TYR A 115 5.09 -9.08 15.16
N TRP A 116 5.95 -9.05 14.14
CA TRP A 116 5.94 -10.04 13.08
C TRP A 116 6.88 -11.15 13.52
N GLN A 117 6.38 -12.37 13.62
CA GLN A 117 7.16 -13.48 14.13
C GLN A 117 7.75 -14.29 12.97
N LYS A 118 8.98 -14.78 13.14
CA LYS A 118 9.67 -15.68 12.19
C LYS A 118 8.86 -16.93 11.79
N SER A 119 7.80 -17.27 12.54
CA SER A 119 6.89 -18.38 12.28
C SER A 119 5.49 -18.17 12.89
N SER A 120 5.15 -16.93 13.25
CA SER A 120 3.93 -16.46 13.92
C SER A 120 3.09 -15.44 13.13
N GLY A 121 1.93 -15.79 12.61
CA GLY A 121 1.09 -14.79 11.93
C GLY A 121 0.74 -13.62 12.86
N VAL A 122 0.62 -12.42 12.30
CA VAL A 122 0.03 -11.26 13.00
C VAL A 122 -1.46 -11.57 13.25
N GLN A 123 -1.92 -11.69 14.50
CA GLN A 123 -3.28 -12.13 14.81
C GLN A 123 -4.34 -11.02 14.82
N SER A 124 -4.01 -9.78 15.17
CA SER A 124 -4.98 -8.66 15.13
C SER A 124 -4.33 -7.28 15.19
N ILE A 125 -5.03 -6.30 14.60
CA ILE A 125 -4.79 -4.86 14.75
C ILE A 125 -5.80 -4.38 15.79
N GLY A 126 -5.36 -4.13 17.02
CA GLY A 126 -6.22 -3.56 18.06
C GLY A 126 -6.46 -2.07 17.79
N ALA A 127 -7.68 -1.58 18.09
CA ALA A 127 -8.00 -0.14 18.04
C ALA A 127 -7.31 0.66 19.17
N GLU A 128 -6.99 0.00 20.30
CA GLU A 128 -6.27 0.58 21.44
C GLU A 128 -5.15 -0.36 21.92
N PRO A 129 -4.02 -0.45 21.20
CA PRO A 129 -2.90 -1.31 21.58
C PRO A 129 -2.01 -0.66 22.65
N GLU A 130 -1.48 -1.47 23.58
CA GLU A 130 -0.53 -1.02 24.61
C GLU A 130 0.76 -0.44 23.99
N ILE A 131 1.34 0.59 24.64
CA ILE A 131 2.62 1.20 24.24
C ILE A 131 3.78 0.28 24.67
N ASN A 132 4.43 -0.41 23.73
CA ASN A 132 5.73 -1.08 23.96
C ASN A 132 6.70 -0.87 22.77
N ASP A 133 7.97 -1.22 22.94
CA ASP A 133 9.01 -1.16 21.89
C ASP A 133 8.88 -2.32 20.88
N PHE A 134 7.86 -2.20 20.02
CA PHE A 134 7.61 -3.13 18.93
C PHE A 134 8.40 -2.77 17.64
N TYR A 135 9.28 -1.75 17.68
CA TYR A 135 10.26 -1.48 16.61
C TYR A 135 11.31 -2.61 16.49
N SER A 136 11.41 -3.44 17.52
CA SER A 136 12.28 -4.61 17.55
C SER A 136 12.14 -5.50 16.32
N TYR A 137 10.97 -5.56 15.67
CA TYR A 137 10.81 -6.36 14.45
C TYR A 137 11.59 -5.83 13.25
N PHE A 138 11.48 -4.52 12.94
CA PHE A 138 12.38 -3.90 11.98
C PHE A 138 13.82 -4.17 12.44
N ASN A 139 14.12 -4.14 13.74
CA ASN A 139 15.47 -4.45 14.23
C ASN A 139 15.87 -5.94 14.29
N THR A 140 15.01 -6.89 13.91
CA THR A 140 15.32 -8.33 13.86
C THR A 140 15.60 -8.81 12.43
N ALA A 141 16.36 -9.90 12.30
CA ALA A 141 16.73 -10.47 11.01
C ALA A 141 15.49 -10.85 10.19
N VAL A 142 15.23 -10.05 9.14
CA VAL A 142 14.26 -10.28 8.08
C VAL A 142 14.65 -11.59 7.39
N GLY A 143 13.75 -12.57 7.31
CA GLY A 143 14.02 -13.92 6.81
C GLY A 143 13.08 -14.30 5.66
N ALA A 144 13.44 -15.31 4.87
CA ALA A 144 12.49 -15.91 3.93
C ALA A 144 11.27 -16.48 4.69
N GLY A 145 10.05 -16.18 4.24
CA GLY A 145 8.81 -16.67 4.87
C GLY A 145 8.15 -15.71 5.86
N ILE A 146 8.39 -14.41 5.76
CA ILE A 146 7.60 -13.40 6.50
C ILE A 146 6.23 -13.28 5.86
N PHE A 147 5.18 -13.52 6.63
CA PHE A 147 3.81 -13.37 6.20
C PHE A 147 2.95 -12.62 7.23
N ILE A 148 1.90 -11.99 6.74
CA ILE A 148 0.91 -11.22 7.50
C ILE A 148 -0.40 -11.97 7.37
N ASN A 149 -1.01 -12.36 8.50
CA ASN A 149 -2.39 -12.82 8.44
C ASN A 149 -3.30 -11.58 8.45
N TYR A 150 -4.03 -11.39 7.37
CA TYR A 150 -4.98 -10.30 7.24
C TYR A 150 -6.29 -10.86 6.67
N ASN A 151 -7.40 -10.65 7.38
CA ASN A 151 -8.73 -11.16 7.00
C ASN A 151 -8.75 -12.68 6.71
N GLY A 152 -7.93 -13.47 7.43
CA GLY A 152 -7.86 -14.93 7.29
C GLY A 152 -6.94 -15.42 6.17
N GLU A 153 -6.19 -14.52 5.52
CA GLU A 153 -5.29 -14.84 4.41
C GLU A 153 -3.84 -14.47 4.76
N TYR A 154 -2.88 -15.23 4.24
CA TYR A 154 -1.46 -15.02 4.51
C TYR A 154 -0.78 -14.28 3.35
N TYR A 155 -0.31 -13.07 3.61
CA TYR A 155 0.40 -12.22 2.65
C TYR A 155 1.88 -12.16 2.96
N THR A 156 2.72 -12.56 2.03
CA THR A 156 4.15 -12.24 2.13
C THR A 156 4.41 -10.76 1.79
N VAL A 157 5.52 -10.22 2.28
CA VAL A 157 5.96 -8.87 1.90
C VAL A 157 6.15 -8.75 0.38
N GLU A 158 6.67 -9.79 -0.27
CA GLU A 158 6.85 -9.83 -1.73
C GLU A 158 5.51 -9.72 -2.46
N GLN A 159 4.47 -10.43 -2.00
CA GLN A 159 3.12 -10.33 -2.57
C GLN A 159 2.51 -8.94 -2.35
N VAL A 160 2.64 -8.35 -1.15
CA VAL A 160 2.17 -6.96 -0.89
C VAL A 160 2.86 -5.98 -1.84
N LYS A 161 4.18 -6.12 -2.00
CA LYS A 161 4.96 -5.33 -2.96
C LYS A 161 4.44 -5.52 -4.38
N GLU A 162 4.37 -6.74 -4.87
CA GLU A 162 3.98 -7.07 -6.24
C GLU A 162 2.56 -6.61 -6.59
N ILE A 163 1.62 -6.68 -5.65
CA ILE A 163 0.27 -6.15 -5.83
C ILE A 163 0.32 -4.62 -5.98
N LEU A 164 0.99 -3.92 -5.06
CA LEU A 164 0.96 -2.45 -5.02
C LEU A 164 1.78 -1.78 -6.13
N VAL A 165 2.88 -2.40 -6.59
CA VAL A 165 3.67 -1.89 -7.73
C VAL A 165 2.94 -2.00 -9.06
N GLN A 166 2.03 -2.96 -9.19
CA GLN A 166 1.15 -3.09 -10.36
C GLN A 166 -0.03 -2.13 -10.24
N PHE A 167 -0.64 -2.04 -9.05
CA PHE A 167 -1.83 -1.24 -8.83
C PHE A 167 -1.61 0.28 -8.94
N TYR A 168 -0.65 0.85 -8.19
CA TYR A 168 -0.57 2.32 -8.05
C TYR A 168 -0.31 3.08 -9.36
N PRO A 169 0.55 2.62 -10.29
CA PRO A 169 0.73 3.29 -11.57
C PRO A 169 -0.59 3.41 -12.36
N SER A 170 -1.27 2.29 -12.58
CA SER A 170 -2.55 2.26 -13.31
C SER A 170 -3.64 3.05 -12.60
N PHE A 171 -3.63 3.04 -11.26
CA PHE A 171 -4.60 3.80 -10.49
C PHE A 171 -4.40 5.32 -10.64
N ILE A 172 -3.16 5.79 -10.62
CA ILE A 172 -2.84 7.20 -10.87
C ILE A 172 -3.24 7.59 -12.29
N GLU A 173 -2.91 6.78 -13.30
CA GLU A 173 -3.32 7.02 -14.69
C GLU A 173 -4.84 7.10 -14.85
N TYR A 174 -5.59 6.22 -14.18
CA TYR A 174 -7.04 6.26 -14.15
C TYR A 174 -7.57 7.59 -13.57
N LEU A 175 -7.01 8.06 -12.46
CA LEU A 175 -7.43 9.31 -11.82
C LEU A 175 -7.07 10.55 -12.63
N GLU A 176 -5.91 10.54 -13.30
CA GLU A 176 -5.51 11.60 -14.23
C GLU A 176 -6.48 11.69 -15.41
N ALA A 177 -6.89 10.56 -15.99
CA ALA A 177 -7.89 10.53 -17.05
C ALA A 177 -9.25 11.08 -16.60
N LEU A 178 -9.68 10.76 -15.37
CA LEU A 178 -10.89 11.36 -14.79
C LEU A 178 -10.75 12.89 -14.61
N GLN A 179 -9.57 13.36 -14.21
CA GLN A 179 -9.30 14.78 -14.03
C GLN A 179 -9.33 15.53 -15.36
N GLU A 180 -8.69 15.00 -16.40
CA GLU A 180 -8.75 15.57 -17.75
C GLU A 180 -10.18 15.61 -18.28
N GLY A 181 -10.98 14.55 -18.04
CA GLY A 181 -12.39 14.53 -18.40
C GLY A 181 -13.22 15.59 -17.66
N HIS A 182 -12.89 15.88 -16.40
CA HIS A 182 -13.56 16.90 -15.60
C HIS A 182 -13.15 18.33 -15.98
N GLU A 183 -11.90 18.56 -16.36
CA GLU A 183 -11.41 19.88 -16.80
C GLU A 183 -11.96 20.27 -18.19
N ASN A 184 -12.35 19.28 -18.99
CA ASN A 184 -12.96 19.48 -20.31
C ASN A 184 -14.50 19.42 -20.31
N ALA A 185 -15.14 19.29 -19.15
CA ALA A 185 -16.60 19.33 -19.03
C ALA A 185 -17.12 20.78 -19.14
N PRO A 186 -18.15 21.06 -19.97
CA PRO A 186 -18.64 22.40 -20.27
C PRO A 186 -19.33 23.11 -19.09
#